data_AF-E2BKK3-F1
#
_entry.id   AF-E2BKK3-F1
#
_cell.length_a   1.000
_cell.length_b   1.000
_cell.length_c   1.000
_cell.angle_alpha   90.00
_cell.angle_beta   90.00
_cell.angle_gamma   90.00
#
_symmetry.space_group_name_H-M   'P 1'
#
loop_
_entity.id
_entity.type
_entity.pdbx_description
1 polymer ?
#
loop_
_entity_poly.entity_id
_entity_poly.type
_entity_poly.pdbx_seq_one_letter_code
_entity_poly.pdbx_strand_id
1 'polypeptide(L)'
;MSCQDAGDELFFRASVKIAKSSAPPVVDNVMGEACHAIAAGDSYRINLERDQFWDCGVVDCSTDGEQSYCLDLRFPLISGLRLKDDYRVTLRCKTQDRVAYRTKRINVKTLEAKARNVPNVLDGGFKNVALDVDVGLFRKTHGSDNIFDTRIQPGGTVVLGEDILLRVLVNADDGWKYSRMGQVTVHYVEVRQQQNVVNSLWILDKDGCLNADVREICPREQYAASPLESYLLFQAFMFEGMKETDEIFLTVRATACLELADCSLDCPAGHVRRARRSATDRNNTLEWRDDIALRVVLPKYGWRAPQSYYLGFFLAACVLLALTIASLWLIKVSSRQRTTRT
;
A
#
# COMPACT_ATOMS: atom_id res chain seq x y z
N MET A 1 24.51 9.61 -4.76
CA MET A 1 24.94 10.49 -3.66
C MET A 1 24.15 10.09 -2.43
N SER A 2 24.77 10.02 -1.26
CA SER A 2 24.15 9.63 0.02
C SER A 2 24.90 10.32 1.15
N CYS A 3 24.19 10.74 2.19
CA CYS A 3 24.73 11.43 3.36
C CYS A 3 23.85 11.14 4.58
N GLN A 4 24.48 11.13 5.74
CA GLN A 4 23.80 10.87 7.01
C GLN A 4 24.61 11.48 8.16
N ASP A 5 23.88 11.96 9.16
CA ASP A 5 24.37 12.46 10.44
C ASP A 5 23.39 11.97 11.53
N ALA A 6 23.47 10.67 11.85
CA ALA A 6 22.58 10.05 12.83
C ALA A 6 23.29 8.94 13.60
N GLY A 7 23.33 9.07 14.93
CA GLY A 7 23.98 8.10 15.81
C GLY A 7 25.49 8.05 15.59
N ASP A 8 26.02 6.84 15.31
CA ASP A 8 27.45 6.59 15.06
C ASP A 8 27.83 6.70 13.55
N GLU A 9 26.87 6.93 12.67
CA GLU A 9 27.08 7.00 11.21
C GLU A 9 27.06 8.45 10.72
N LEU A 10 28.26 9.00 10.52
CA LEU A 10 28.50 10.32 9.92
C LEU A 10 29.29 10.15 8.62
N PHE A 11 28.64 10.39 7.47
CA PHE A 11 29.32 10.26 6.17
C PHE A 11 28.69 11.10 5.05
N PHE A 12 29.51 11.44 4.05
CA PHE A 12 29.12 12.06 2.79
C PHE A 12 29.74 11.30 1.61
N ARG A 13 28.90 10.71 0.77
CA ARG A 13 29.31 9.86 -0.36
C ARG A 13 28.72 10.34 -1.67
N ALA A 14 29.58 10.67 -2.62
CA ALA A 14 29.17 11.12 -3.95
C ALA A 14 30.02 10.48 -5.05
N SER A 15 29.42 10.33 -6.24
CA SER A 15 30.14 9.96 -7.46
C SER A 15 29.72 10.92 -8.56
N VAL A 16 30.70 11.57 -9.17
CA VAL A 16 30.51 12.60 -10.19
C VAL A 16 31.12 12.08 -11.49
N LYS A 17 30.30 11.88 -12.52
CA LYS A 17 30.77 11.58 -13.88
C LYS A 17 31.12 12.89 -14.57
N ILE A 18 32.28 12.94 -15.21
CA ILE A 18 32.75 14.15 -15.89
C ILE A 18 32.96 13.84 -17.36
N ALA A 19 32.50 14.75 -18.22
CA ALA A 19 32.90 14.77 -19.63
C ALA A 19 34.35 15.26 -19.72
N LYS A 20 35.31 14.33 -19.86
CA LYS A 20 36.75 14.56 -20.15
C LYS A 20 37.31 15.90 -19.63
N SER A 21 37.53 16.01 -18.32
CA SER A 21 38.40 17.05 -17.72
C SER A 21 39.85 16.55 -17.68
N SER A 22 40.82 17.46 -17.87
CA SER A 22 42.26 17.18 -17.77
C SER A 22 42.76 17.02 -16.33
N ALA A 23 42.02 17.50 -15.33
CA ALA A 23 42.41 17.48 -13.92
C ALA A 23 41.30 16.94 -13.00
N PRO A 24 41.66 16.27 -11.88
CA PRO A 24 40.69 15.79 -10.89
C PRO A 24 40.02 16.96 -10.17
N PRO A 25 38.73 16.84 -9.79
CA PRO A 25 38.08 17.83 -8.96
C PRO A 25 38.72 17.89 -7.57
N VAL A 26 38.78 19.11 -7.03
CA VAL A 26 39.26 19.39 -5.67
C VAL A 26 38.10 19.93 -4.84
N VAL A 27 38.06 19.55 -3.57
CA VAL A 27 37.15 20.18 -2.60
C VAL A 27 37.57 21.64 -2.46
N ASP A 28 36.62 22.56 -2.65
CA ASP A 28 36.95 23.99 -2.60
C ASP A 28 37.19 24.44 -1.15
N ASN A 29 38.15 25.34 -0.97
CA ASN A 29 38.54 25.92 0.33
C ASN A 29 39.09 24.96 1.40
N VAL A 30 39.50 23.74 1.05
CA VAL A 30 40.18 22.79 1.97
C VAL A 30 41.55 22.39 1.42
N MET A 31 42.59 22.42 2.28
CA MET A 31 43.98 22.09 1.94
C MET A 31 44.48 20.86 2.72
N GLY A 32 43.67 19.80 2.78
CA GLY A 32 44.01 18.54 3.43
C GLY A 32 44.26 17.42 2.42
N GLU A 33 45.37 16.68 2.55
CA GLU A 33 45.69 15.52 1.68
C GLU A 33 44.61 14.43 1.74
N ALA A 34 43.85 14.34 2.84
CA ALA A 34 42.75 13.40 3.02
C ALA A 34 41.46 13.78 2.26
N CYS A 35 41.34 15.02 1.78
CA CYS A 35 40.11 15.59 1.21
C CYS A 35 40.13 15.62 -0.33
N HIS A 36 40.49 14.50 -0.96
CA HIS A 36 40.61 14.40 -2.42
C HIS A 36 39.55 13.48 -3.03
N ALA A 37 39.16 13.79 -4.27
CA ALA A 37 38.29 12.93 -5.05
C ALA A 37 39.10 11.78 -5.68
N ILE A 38 38.65 10.54 -5.48
CA ILE A 38 39.33 9.34 -5.96
C ILE A 38 38.82 8.98 -7.35
N ALA A 39 39.72 8.81 -8.32
CA ALA A 39 39.36 8.38 -9.67
C ALA A 39 38.80 6.94 -9.65
N ALA A 40 37.65 6.75 -10.31
CA ALA A 40 36.95 5.48 -10.42
C ALA A 40 36.36 5.32 -11.83
N GLY A 41 37.19 4.88 -12.77
CA GLY A 41 36.83 4.80 -14.19
C GLY A 41 36.56 6.19 -14.77
N ASP A 42 35.40 6.37 -15.41
CA ASP A 42 34.95 7.66 -15.98
C ASP A 42 34.30 8.60 -14.94
N SER A 43 34.50 8.32 -13.65
CA SER A 43 33.89 9.07 -12.55
C SER A 43 34.90 9.35 -11.44
N TYR A 44 34.62 10.36 -10.65
CA TYR A 44 35.34 10.63 -9.40
C TYR A 44 34.42 10.33 -8.23
N ARG A 45 34.94 9.61 -7.23
CA ARG A 45 34.24 9.25 -6.01
C ARG A 45 34.77 10.08 -4.86
N ILE A 46 33.85 10.56 -4.03
CA ILE A 46 34.12 11.28 -2.79
C ILE A 46 33.50 10.43 -1.70
N ASN A 47 34.32 10.06 -0.71
CA ASN A 47 33.88 9.35 0.47
C ASN A 47 34.51 10.03 1.68
N LEU A 48 33.70 10.79 2.41
CA LEU A 48 34.11 11.48 3.63
C LEU A 48 33.37 10.82 4.79
N GLU A 49 34.11 10.31 5.77
CA GLU A 49 33.55 9.61 6.92
C GLU A 49 34.08 10.21 8.23
N ARG A 50 33.23 10.26 9.26
CA ARG A 50 33.58 10.73 10.60
C ARG A 50 34.19 12.13 10.58
N ASP A 51 35.40 12.30 11.12
CA ASP A 51 36.09 13.60 11.23
C ASP A 51 36.27 14.28 9.86
N GLN A 52 36.44 13.49 8.79
CA GLN A 52 36.57 14.00 7.43
C GLN A 52 35.29 14.68 6.93
N PHE A 53 34.13 14.38 7.52
CA PHE A 53 32.88 15.00 7.11
C PHE A 53 32.96 16.52 7.26
N TRP A 54 33.29 17.01 8.45
CA TRP A 54 33.40 18.45 8.72
C TRP A 54 34.73 19.03 8.24
N ASP A 55 35.83 18.29 8.42
CA ASP A 55 37.18 18.77 8.08
C ASP A 55 37.39 18.93 6.57
N CYS A 56 36.68 18.14 5.76
CA CYS A 56 36.70 18.23 4.30
C CYS A 56 35.58 19.08 3.72
N GLY A 57 35.11 20.09 4.47
CA GLY A 57 34.32 21.19 3.91
C GLY A 57 32.86 20.86 3.59
N VAL A 58 32.31 19.77 4.15
CA VAL A 58 30.86 19.56 4.15
C VAL A 58 30.24 20.56 5.11
N VAL A 59 29.22 21.27 4.65
CA VAL A 59 28.49 22.26 5.44
C VAL A 59 27.01 21.91 5.53
N ASP A 60 26.39 22.22 6.65
CA ASP A 60 24.93 22.18 6.76
C ASP A 60 24.33 23.31 5.91
N CYS A 61 23.50 22.94 4.93
CA CYS A 61 22.80 23.84 4.03
C CYS A 61 21.29 23.62 4.06
N SER A 62 20.78 23.11 5.19
CA SER A 62 19.37 22.84 5.43
C SER A 62 18.49 24.06 5.19
N THR A 63 17.34 23.84 4.53
CA THR A 63 16.34 24.87 4.23
C THR A 63 14.95 24.35 4.57
N ASP A 64 14.13 25.19 5.22
CA ASP A 64 12.70 24.92 5.49
C ASP A 64 12.38 23.56 6.14
N GLY A 65 13.25 23.10 7.05
CA GLY A 65 13.06 21.85 7.81
C GLY A 65 13.51 20.58 7.09
N GLU A 66 14.00 20.67 5.85
CA GLU A 66 14.68 19.57 5.17
C GLU A 66 16.18 19.59 5.53
N GLN A 67 16.64 18.56 6.27
CA GLN A 67 18.05 18.41 6.61
C GLN A 67 18.87 18.08 5.34
N SER A 68 19.87 18.91 5.05
CA SER A 68 20.73 18.72 3.88
C SER A 68 22.14 19.21 4.08
N TYR A 69 23.09 18.49 3.47
CA TYR A 69 24.52 18.77 3.54
C TYR A 69 25.06 19.12 2.16
N CYS A 70 25.88 20.16 2.10
CA CYS A 70 26.45 20.66 0.86
C CYS A 70 27.98 20.50 0.84
N LEU A 71 28.52 20.14 -0.33
CA LEU A 71 29.95 20.09 -0.59
C LEU A 71 30.27 20.81 -1.90
N ASP A 72 31.15 21.80 -1.83
CA ASP A 72 31.59 22.55 -3.01
C ASP A 72 32.80 21.86 -3.68
N LEU A 73 32.63 21.53 -4.96
CA LEU A 73 33.69 21.00 -5.80
C LEU A 73 34.14 22.03 -6.82
N ARG A 74 35.45 22.18 -6.95
CA ARG A 74 36.10 22.99 -7.97
C ARG A 74 36.84 22.09 -8.96
N PHE A 75 36.69 22.38 -10.24
CA PHE A 75 37.35 21.68 -11.34
C PHE A 75 38.39 22.64 -11.91
N PRO A 76 39.67 22.49 -11.51
CA PRO A 76 40.70 23.42 -11.91
C PRO A 76 41.04 23.24 -13.40
N LEU A 77 41.17 24.36 -14.13
CA LEU A 77 41.72 24.33 -15.50
C LEU A 77 43.21 23.98 -15.49
N ILE A 78 43.93 24.46 -14.46
CA ILE A 78 45.34 24.16 -14.20
C ILE A 78 45.46 23.65 -12.76
N SER A 79 45.91 22.40 -12.61
CA SER A 79 46.14 21.78 -11.31
C SER A 79 47.04 22.65 -10.42
N GLY A 80 46.63 22.85 -9.17
CA GLY A 80 47.39 23.64 -8.19
C GLY A 80 47.15 25.15 -8.24
N LEU A 81 46.51 25.69 -9.28
CA LEU A 81 46.14 27.11 -9.36
C LEU A 81 44.63 27.28 -9.14
N ARG A 82 44.24 28.44 -8.61
CA ARG A 82 42.84 28.89 -8.54
C ARG A 82 42.63 29.96 -9.58
N LEU A 83 41.87 29.65 -10.62
CA LEU A 83 41.54 30.58 -11.70
C LEU A 83 40.11 31.08 -11.57
N LYS A 84 39.84 32.24 -12.16
CA LYS A 84 38.49 32.79 -12.28
C LYS A 84 37.56 31.88 -13.08
N ASP A 85 38.13 31.22 -14.10
CA ASP A 85 37.39 30.38 -15.03
C ASP A 85 37.33 28.91 -14.58
N ASP A 86 37.74 28.60 -13.34
CA ASP A 86 37.55 27.27 -12.77
C ASP A 86 36.06 26.96 -12.66
N TYR A 87 35.66 25.80 -13.18
CA TYR A 87 34.28 25.36 -13.08
C TYR A 87 33.99 24.92 -11.64
N ARG A 88 32.82 25.30 -11.10
CA ARG A 88 32.41 24.98 -9.73
C ARG A 88 31.03 24.32 -9.73
N VAL A 89 30.88 23.32 -8.87
CA VAL A 89 29.62 22.59 -8.65
C VAL A 89 29.42 22.41 -7.17
N THR A 90 28.23 22.76 -6.68
CA THR A 90 27.82 22.44 -5.31
C THR A 90 27.05 21.13 -5.34
N LEU A 91 27.53 20.12 -4.62
CA LEU A 91 26.81 18.88 -4.39
C LEU A 91 25.91 19.08 -3.17
N ARG A 92 24.60 19.04 -3.35
CA ARG A 92 23.65 19.07 -2.23
C ARG A 92 23.08 17.68 -1.99
N CYS A 93 23.29 17.16 -0.80
CA CYS A 93 22.80 15.87 -0.36
C CYS A 93 21.69 16.03 0.68
N LYS A 94 20.48 15.56 0.36
CA LYS A 94 19.37 15.51 1.33
C LYS A 94 19.43 14.22 2.16
N THR A 95 19.26 14.34 3.47
CA THR A 95 19.17 13.18 4.38
C THR A 95 17.81 12.50 4.25
N GLN A 96 17.76 11.21 4.57
CA GLN A 96 16.51 10.46 4.65
C GLN A 96 15.89 10.60 6.05
N ASP A 97 14.60 10.88 6.12
CA ASP A 97 13.86 10.86 7.39
C ASP A 97 13.83 9.45 8.00
N ARG A 98 13.99 9.33 9.32
CA ARG A 98 13.95 8.05 10.03
C ARG A 98 12.62 7.31 9.87
N VAL A 99 11.53 8.07 9.77
CA VAL A 99 10.16 7.57 9.63
C VAL A 99 9.46 8.37 8.54
N ALA A 100 8.94 7.67 7.53
CA ALA A 100 8.02 8.25 6.56
C ALA A 100 6.65 7.58 6.69
N TYR A 101 5.59 8.38 6.60
CA TYR A 101 4.23 7.87 6.51
C TYR A 101 3.58 8.36 5.22
N ARG A 102 2.84 7.47 4.56
CA ARG A 102 2.00 7.82 3.43
C ARG A 102 0.59 7.33 3.69
N THR A 103 -0.34 8.27 3.74
CA THR A 103 -1.77 7.96 3.66
C THR A 103 -2.11 7.88 2.18
N LYS A 104 -2.51 6.71 1.68
CA LYS A 104 -2.90 6.57 0.26
C LYS A 104 -4.23 7.30 0.02
N ARG A 105 -4.14 8.44 -0.67
CA ARG A 105 -5.15 9.16 -1.48
C ARG A 105 -4.33 9.85 -2.59
N ILE A 106 -4.42 9.44 -3.87
CA ILE A 106 -3.43 9.87 -4.88
C ILE A 106 -4.06 10.65 -6.03
N ASN A 107 -3.86 11.97 -6.03
CA ASN A 107 -3.91 12.79 -7.23
C ASN A 107 -2.47 13.05 -7.70
N VAL A 108 -2.18 12.76 -8.97
CA VAL A 108 -0.94 13.14 -9.67
C VAL A 108 -1.33 14.16 -10.74
N LYS A 109 -0.95 15.41 -10.50
CA LYS A 109 -0.89 16.52 -11.47
C LYS A 109 0.29 17.37 -11.02
N THR A 110 1.18 17.93 -11.84
CA THR A 110 1.40 17.99 -13.28
C THR A 110 2.87 18.39 -13.43
N LEU A 111 3.56 17.94 -14.48
CA LEU A 111 4.86 18.50 -14.84
C LEU A 111 4.72 20.01 -15.08
N GLU A 112 5.32 20.84 -14.22
CA GLU A 112 5.65 22.21 -14.57
C GLU A 112 7.12 22.28 -14.96
N ALA A 113 7.37 22.36 -16.26
CA ALA A 113 8.63 22.82 -16.79
C ALA A 113 8.80 24.31 -16.45
N LYS A 114 9.80 24.63 -15.64
CA LYS A 114 10.27 26.01 -15.51
C LYS A 114 11.79 26.04 -15.51
N ALA A 115 12.34 26.32 -16.68
CA ALA A 115 13.70 26.81 -16.82
C ALA A 115 13.76 28.24 -16.24
N ARG A 116 14.66 28.46 -15.27
CA ARG A 116 15.28 29.75 -14.96
C ARG A 116 16.70 29.48 -14.50
N ASN A 117 17.64 30.31 -14.97
CA ASN A 117 19.07 30.23 -14.68
C ASN A 117 19.31 30.32 -13.16
N VAL A 118 19.89 29.26 -12.58
CA VAL A 118 20.22 29.08 -11.16
C VAL A 118 21.61 28.40 -11.12
N PRO A 119 22.45 28.59 -10.08
CA PRO A 119 23.82 28.07 -10.04
C PRO A 119 23.85 26.55 -10.25
N ASN A 120 24.99 26.01 -10.72
CA ASN A 120 25.20 24.58 -10.96
C ASN A 120 25.21 23.78 -9.64
N VAL A 121 24.05 23.62 -9.01
CA VAL A 121 23.84 22.75 -7.86
C VAL A 121 23.38 21.40 -8.40
N LEU A 122 24.15 20.35 -8.11
CA LEU A 122 23.74 18.98 -8.41
C LEU A 122 23.10 18.39 -7.15
N ASP A 123 21.80 18.19 -7.22
CA ASP A 123 21.01 17.55 -6.17
C ASP A 123 21.17 16.02 -6.22
N GLY A 124 21.48 15.43 -5.07
CA GLY A 124 21.47 13.98 -4.87
C GLY A 124 21.07 13.64 -3.42
N GLY A 125 21.03 12.35 -3.08
CA GLY A 125 20.51 11.88 -1.78
C GLY A 125 19.15 11.20 -1.91
N PHE A 126 18.41 11.09 -0.81
CA PHE A 126 17.05 10.55 -0.81
C PHE A 126 16.21 11.33 -1.82
N LYS A 127 15.62 10.64 -2.79
CA LYS A 127 14.70 11.31 -3.71
C LYS A 127 13.45 11.64 -2.92
N ASN A 128 12.96 12.88 -2.98
CA ASN A 128 11.63 13.28 -2.50
C ASN A 128 10.50 12.61 -3.33
N VAL A 129 10.67 11.35 -3.71
CA VAL A 129 9.62 10.50 -4.25
C VAL A 129 8.83 10.04 -3.03
N ALA A 130 7.58 10.47 -2.94
CA ALA A 130 6.69 10.06 -1.87
C ALA A 130 6.74 8.52 -1.73
N LEU A 131 7.04 8.04 -0.51
CA LEU A 131 7.10 6.63 -0.12
C LEU A 131 6.25 5.73 -1.03
N ASP A 132 6.88 4.85 -1.83
CA ASP A 132 6.12 4.01 -2.74
C ASP A 132 5.48 2.82 -2.02
N VAL A 133 4.14 2.79 -2.02
CA VAL A 133 3.34 1.81 -1.27
C VAL A 133 2.26 1.26 -2.18
N ASP A 134 2.19 -0.06 -2.26
CA ASP A 134 1.02 -0.76 -2.78
C ASP A 134 0.07 -1.15 -1.64
N VAL A 135 -1.21 -0.81 -1.79
CA VAL A 135 -2.28 -1.19 -0.87
C VAL A 135 -3.35 -1.90 -1.67
N GLY A 136 -3.78 -3.06 -1.18
CA GLY A 136 -4.76 -3.88 -1.85
C GLY A 136 -5.63 -4.68 -0.90
N LEU A 137 -6.86 -4.95 -1.35
CA LEU A 137 -7.74 -5.92 -0.72
C LEU A 137 -7.71 -7.21 -1.51
N PHE A 138 -7.69 -8.34 -0.80
CA PHE A 138 -7.61 -9.67 -1.37
C PHE A 138 -8.69 -10.55 -0.77
N ARG A 139 -9.36 -11.34 -1.61
CA ARG A 139 -10.34 -12.35 -1.18
C ARG A 139 -9.69 -13.73 -1.12
N LYS A 140 -10.30 -14.63 -0.36
CA LYS A 140 -9.90 -16.05 -0.33
C LYS A 140 -10.03 -16.70 -1.71
N THR A 141 -9.05 -17.52 -2.07
CA THR A 141 -9.11 -18.39 -3.24
C THR A 141 -10.18 -19.47 -3.03
N HIS A 142 -10.96 -19.76 -4.07
CA HIS A 142 -12.01 -20.77 -3.98
C HIS A 142 -11.41 -22.16 -3.67
N GLY A 143 -11.83 -22.77 -2.56
CA GLY A 143 -11.36 -24.10 -2.13
C GLY A 143 -10.12 -24.10 -1.23
N SER A 144 -9.67 -22.95 -0.74
CA SER A 144 -8.62 -22.82 0.27
C SER A 144 -9.10 -21.98 1.45
N ASP A 145 -8.81 -22.43 2.68
CA ASP A 145 -9.21 -21.72 3.90
C ASP A 145 -8.26 -20.56 4.25
N ASN A 146 -7.03 -20.55 3.73
CA ASN A 146 -5.95 -19.66 4.20
C ASN A 146 -5.21 -18.89 3.10
N ILE A 147 -5.56 -19.06 1.83
CA ILE A 147 -4.87 -18.39 0.71
C ILE A 147 -5.71 -17.20 0.23
N PHE A 148 -5.09 -16.02 0.20
CA PHE A 148 -5.68 -14.75 -0.25
C PHE A 148 -4.85 -14.19 -1.40
N ASP A 149 -5.12 -14.63 -2.62
CA ASP A 149 -4.35 -14.25 -3.82
C ASP A 149 -5.14 -13.35 -4.79
N THR A 150 -6.47 -13.32 -4.65
CA THR A 150 -7.36 -12.69 -5.62
C THR A 150 -7.63 -11.25 -5.21
N ARG A 151 -6.97 -10.29 -5.87
CA ARG A 151 -7.16 -8.85 -5.61
C ARG A 151 -8.59 -8.41 -5.95
N ILE A 152 -9.25 -7.75 -5.00
CA ILE A 152 -10.54 -7.07 -5.20
C ILE A 152 -10.25 -5.74 -5.91
N GLN A 153 -10.85 -5.56 -7.09
CA GLN A 153 -10.70 -4.33 -7.86
C GLN A 153 -11.50 -3.18 -7.23
N PRO A 154 -11.08 -1.91 -7.40
CA PRO A 154 -11.88 -0.76 -6.98
C PRO A 154 -13.30 -0.80 -7.58
N GLY A 155 -14.32 -0.58 -6.74
CA GLY A 155 -15.73 -0.73 -7.11
C GLY A 155 -16.22 -2.18 -7.23
N GLY A 156 -15.37 -3.14 -6.89
CA GLY A 156 -15.70 -4.56 -6.84
C GLY A 156 -16.75 -4.89 -5.77
N THR A 157 -17.36 -6.05 -5.89
CA THR A 157 -18.39 -6.53 -4.95
C THR A 157 -17.83 -7.61 -4.03
N VAL A 158 -18.14 -7.50 -2.74
CA VAL A 158 -17.85 -8.51 -1.71
C VAL A 158 -19.16 -8.93 -1.05
N VAL A 159 -19.25 -10.18 -0.62
CA VAL A 159 -20.45 -10.68 0.07
C VAL A 159 -20.36 -10.33 1.55
N LEU A 160 -21.46 -9.94 2.18
CA LEU A 160 -21.52 -9.73 3.64
C LEU A 160 -20.99 -10.99 4.38
N GLY A 161 -20.08 -10.79 5.33
CA GLY A 161 -19.41 -11.84 6.09
C GLY A 161 -18.25 -12.54 5.38
N GLU A 162 -17.92 -12.15 4.15
CA GLU A 162 -16.74 -12.66 3.44
C GLU A 162 -15.44 -12.22 4.12
N ASP A 163 -14.50 -13.14 4.30
CA ASP A 163 -13.16 -12.81 4.82
C ASP A 163 -12.33 -12.05 3.77
N ILE A 164 -11.81 -10.90 4.15
CA ILE A 164 -10.99 -10.01 3.34
C ILE A 164 -9.62 -9.82 3.99
N LEU A 165 -8.57 -9.87 3.18
CA LEU A 165 -7.21 -9.51 3.57
C LEU A 165 -6.88 -8.11 3.04
N LEU A 166 -6.61 -7.16 3.93
CA LEU A 166 -5.91 -5.92 3.60
C LEU A 166 -4.41 -6.18 3.62
N ARG A 167 -3.74 -5.85 2.53
CA ARG A 167 -2.30 -5.96 2.34
C ARG A 167 -1.70 -4.59 2.07
N VAL A 168 -0.63 -4.27 2.79
CA VAL A 168 0.21 -3.09 2.58
C VAL A 168 1.62 -3.58 2.29
N LEU A 169 2.16 -3.19 1.14
CA LEU A 169 3.51 -3.51 0.70
C LEU A 169 4.28 -2.20 0.44
N VAL A 170 5.42 -2.05 1.09
CA VAL A 170 6.34 -0.92 0.87
C VAL A 170 7.45 -1.37 -0.07
N ASN A 171 7.75 -0.57 -1.10
CA ASN A 171 8.84 -0.88 -2.02
C ASN A 171 10.21 -0.66 -1.36
N ALA A 172 11.10 -1.64 -1.51
CA ALA A 172 12.43 -1.65 -0.88
C ALA A 172 13.44 -0.73 -1.58
N ASP A 173 13.16 -0.30 -2.80
CA ASP A 173 14.09 0.47 -3.65
C ASP A 173 14.47 1.83 -3.05
N ASP A 174 13.65 2.35 -2.13
CA ASP A 174 13.84 3.62 -1.42
C ASP A 174 14.59 3.46 -0.07
N GLY A 175 15.19 2.29 0.21
CA GLY A 175 16.05 2.06 1.37
C GLY A 175 15.34 1.74 2.69
N TRP A 176 14.01 1.61 2.68
CA TRP A 176 13.21 1.20 3.84
C TRP A 176 13.52 -0.24 4.26
N LYS A 177 13.58 -0.50 5.57
CA LYS A 177 13.86 -1.83 6.12
C LYS A 177 12.66 -2.47 6.79
N TYR A 178 11.78 -1.65 7.38
CA TYR A 178 10.61 -2.10 8.13
C TYR A 178 9.37 -1.32 7.72
N SER A 179 8.19 -1.92 7.86
CA SER A 179 6.90 -1.25 7.65
C SER A 179 5.84 -1.73 8.65
N ARG A 180 4.82 -0.89 8.84
CA ARG A 180 3.59 -1.23 9.57
C ARG A 180 2.39 -0.48 9.01
N MET A 181 1.18 -1.01 9.25
CA MET A 181 -0.04 -0.23 9.07
C MET A 181 -0.22 0.72 10.26
N GLY A 182 -0.54 1.97 9.99
CA GLY A 182 -1.04 2.91 10.99
C GLY A 182 -2.57 2.91 10.98
N GLN A 183 -3.14 4.11 10.94
CA GLN A 183 -4.59 4.28 10.96
C GLN A 183 -5.27 3.66 9.74
N VAL A 184 -6.30 2.84 10.00
CA VAL A 184 -7.20 2.27 9.00
C VAL A 184 -8.61 2.72 9.33
N THR A 185 -9.19 3.55 8.46
CA THR A 185 -10.56 4.05 8.61
C THR A 185 -11.41 3.64 7.43
N VAL A 186 -12.62 3.19 7.73
CA VAL A 186 -13.65 2.80 6.79
C VAL A 186 -14.72 3.89 6.77
N HIS A 187 -15.09 4.35 5.58
CA HIS A 187 -16.08 5.41 5.38
C HIS A 187 -17.25 4.86 4.56
N TYR A 188 -18.47 5.09 5.05
CA TYR A 188 -19.69 4.83 4.32
C TYR A 188 -20.10 6.06 3.51
N VAL A 189 -20.30 5.89 2.21
CA VAL A 189 -20.73 6.96 1.29
C VAL A 189 -21.98 6.53 0.53
N GLU A 190 -23.06 7.31 0.65
CA GLU A 190 -24.29 7.07 -0.09
C GLU A 190 -24.17 7.65 -1.51
N VAL A 191 -24.41 6.82 -2.54
CA VAL A 191 -24.28 7.23 -3.95
C VAL A 191 -25.27 8.34 -4.33
N ARG A 192 -26.44 8.37 -3.68
CA ARG A 192 -27.50 9.35 -3.97
C ARG A 192 -27.18 10.76 -3.48
N GLN A 193 -26.24 10.93 -2.54
CA GLN A 193 -25.94 12.22 -1.90
C GLN A 193 -24.57 12.78 -2.29
N GLN A 194 -24.22 12.72 -3.58
CA GLN A 194 -23.11 13.49 -4.15
C GLN A 194 -21.76 13.27 -3.42
N GLN A 195 -21.52 12.02 -2.98
CA GLN A 195 -20.29 11.55 -2.31
C GLN A 195 -20.01 12.14 -0.91
N ASN A 196 -21.05 12.45 -0.12
CA ASN A 196 -20.86 12.80 1.28
C ASN A 196 -20.64 11.55 2.15
N VAL A 197 -19.63 11.61 3.03
CA VAL A 197 -19.38 10.58 4.04
C VAL A 197 -20.51 10.62 5.07
N VAL A 198 -21.31 9.55 5.14
CA VAL A 198 -22.45 9.42 6.05
C VAL A 198 -21.99 8.93 7.41
N ASN A 199 -21.10 7.94 7.44
CA ASN A 199 -20.58 7.37 8.68
C ASN A 199 -19.13 6.91 8.49
N SER A 200 -18.40 6.72 9.60
CA SER A 200 -17.01 6.26 9.58
C SER A 200 -16.69 5.39 10.80
N LEU A 201 -15.87 4.36 10.57
CA LEU A 201 -15.41 3.42 11.58
C LEU A 201 -13.90 3.24 11.43
N TRP A 202 -13.14 3.37 12.51
CA TRP A 202 -11.71 3.06 12.49
C TRP A 202 -11.49 1.62 12.97
N ILE A 203 -10.68 0.87 12.22
CA ILE A 203 -10.27 -0.51 12.54
C ILE A 203 -8.94 -0.48 13.29
N LEU A 204 -7.96 0.26 12.76
CA LEU A 204 -6.68 0.49 13.42
C LEU A 204 -6.54 1.97 13.79
N ASP A 205 -5.97 2.25 14.95
CA ASP A 205 -5.66 3.62 15.37
C ASP A 205 -4.37 4.16 14.72
N LYS A 206 -3.95 5.36 15.12
CA LYS A 206 -2.77 6.02 14.56
C LYS A 206 -1.47 5.22 14.73
N ASP A 207 -1.42 4.39 15.77
CA ASP A 207 -0.28 3.55 16.15
C ASP A 207 -0.41 2.13 15.59
N GLY A 208 -1.47 1.85 14.84
CA GLY A 208 -1.69 0.56 14.20
C GLY A 208 -2.34 -0.48 15.12
N CYS A 209 -2.85 -0.08 16.28
CA CYS A 209 -3.50 -0.97 17.23
C CYS A 209 -4.98 -1.17 16.90
N LEU A 210 -5.48 -2.40 17.03
CA LEU A 210 -6.86 -2.75 16.75
C LEU A 210 -7.85 -2.09 17.72
N ASN A 211 -8.94 -1.57 17.15
CA ASN A 211 -10.09 -1.13 17.91
C ASN A 211 -10.77 -2.33 18.60
N ALA A 212 -10.79 -2.35 19.93
CA ALA A 212 -11.45 -3.43 20.67
C ALA A 212 -12.94 -3.58 20.32
N ASP A 213 -13.61 -2.49 19.92
CA ASP A 213 -15.04 -2.47 19.59
C ASP A 213 -15.37 -3.19 18.27
N VAL A 214 -14.36 -3.47 17.41
CA VAL A 214 -14.55 -4.11 16.10
C VAL A 214 -14.04 -5.55 16.06
N ARG A 215 -13.71 -6.14 17.22
CA ARG A 215 -13.15 -7.50 17.31
C ARG A 215 -14.01 -8.59 16.66
N GLU A 216 -15.32 -8.40 16.62
CA GLU A 216 -16.24 -9.33 15.96
C GLU A 216 -16.01 -9.40 14.44
N ILE A 217 -15.69 -8.27 13.80
CA ILE A 217 -15.38 -8.22 12.36
C ILE A 217 -13.88 -8.33 12.07
N CYS A 218 -13.02 -8.08 13.05
CA CYS A 218 -11.58 -8.13 12.91
C CYS A 218 -10.97 -8.79 14.16
N PRO A 219 -10.85 -10.13 14.19
CA PRO A 219 -10.53 -10.87 15.42
C PRO A 219 -9.05 -10.83 15.81
N ARG A 220 -8.17 -10.36 14.92
CA ARG A 220 -6.72 -10.37 15.10
C ARG A 220 -6.13 -9.01 14.77
N GLU A 221 -5.06 -8.68 15.50
CA GLU A 221 -4.21 -7.53 15.19
C GLU A 221 -3.59 -7.68 13.79
N GLN A 222 -3.07 -6.58 13.26
CA GLN A 222 -2.22 -6.65 12.07
C GLN A 222 -0.97 -7.50 12.36
N TYR A 223 -0.40 -8.11 11.33
CA TYR A 223 0.84 -8.87 11.43
C TYR A 223 1.75 -8.64 10.23
N ALA A 224 3.06 -8.70 10.46
CA ALA A 224 4.07 -8.60 9.41
C ALA A 224 4.18 -9.95 8.69
N ALA A 225 3.93 -9.96 7.38
CA ALA A 225 4.21 -11.11 6.51
C ALA A 225 5.68 -11.14 6.08
N SER A 226 6.27 -9.96 5.89
CA SER A 226 7.70 -9.74 5.70
C SER A 226 8.06 -8.36 6.27
N PRO A 227 9.35 -7.97 6.41
CA PRO A 227 9.72 -6.69 7.00
C PRO A 227 9.07 -5.47 6.35
N LEU A 228 8.76 -5.52 5.05
CA LEU A 228 8.13 -4.42 4.31
C LEU A 228 6.67 -4.70 3.95
N GLU A 229 6.08 -5.76 4.49
CA GLU A 229 4.75 -6.24 4.12
C GLU A 229 3.91 -6.57 5.35
N SER A 230 2.75 -5.92 5.46
CA SER A 230 1.83 -6.09 6.58
C SER A 230 0.46 -6.53 6.10
N TYR A 231 -0.18 -7.40 6.90
CA TYR A 231 -1.49 -7.99 6.65
C TYR A 231 -2.47 -7.66 7.79
N LEU A 232 -3.73 -7.40 7.42
CA LEU A 232 -4.85 -7.24 8.35
C LEU A 232 -6.06 -8.01 7.80
N LEU A 233 -6.60 -8.93 8.60
CA LEU A 233 -7.74 -9.75 8.22
C LEU A 233 -9.02 -9.22 8.87
N PHE A 234 -10.07 -9.01 8.08
CA PHE A 234 -11.38 -8.62 8.59
C PHE A 234 -12.51 -9.15 7.70
N GLN A 235 -13.71 -9.24 8.26
CA GLN A 235 -14.91 -9.68 7.57
C GLN A 235 -15.63 -8.50 6.93
N ALA A 236 -16.16 -8.71 5.72
CA ALA A 236 -17.01 -7.72 5.06
C ALA A 236 -18.26 -7.42 5.90
N PHE A 237 -18.53 -6.14 6.12
CA PHE A 237 -19.66 -5.67 6.92
C PHE A 237 -20.41 -4.54 6.21
N MET A 238 -21.64 -4.28 6.65
CA MET A 238 -22.43 -3.14 6.18
C MET A 238 -22.72 -2.20 7.35
N PHE A 239 -22.75 -0.90 7.09
CA PHE A 239 -23.23 0.08 8.06
C PHE A 239 -24.77 0.00 8.17
N GLU A 240 -25.31 0.40 9.32
CA GLU A 240 -26.76 0.49 9.49
C GLU A 240 -27.36 1.47 8.46
N GLY A 241 -28.38 1.03 7.73
CA GLY A 241 -29.02 1.81 6.66
C GLY A 241 -28.31 1.81 5.31
N MET A 242 -27.15 1.14 5.19
CA MET A 242 -26.43 1.00 3.92
C MET A 242 -27.20 0.13 2.91
N LYS A 243 -27.29 0.60 1.66
CA LYS A 243 -27.87 -0.17 0.54
C LYS A 243 -26.76 -0.93 -0.20
N GLU A 244 -27.11 -2.00 -0.89
CA GLU A 244 -26.15 -2.76 -1.73
C GLU A 244 -25.54 -1.93 -2.88
N THR A 245 -26.22 -0.84 -3.27
CA THR A 245 -25.73 0.12 -4.27
C THR A 245 -24.70 1.09 -3.71
N ASP A 246 -24.61 1.22 -2.39
CA ASP A 246 -23.73 2.16 -1.75
C ASP A 246 -22.31 1.61 -1.60
N GLU A 247 -21.35 2.50 -1.40
CA GLU A 247 -19.93 2.16 -1.42
C GLU A 247 -19.28 2.41 -0.07
N ILE A 248 -18.34 1.54 0.26
CA ILE A 248 -17.45 1.68 1.40
C ILE A 248 -16.06 2.03 0.89
N PHE A 249 -15.45 3.05 1.49
CA PHE A 249 -14.11 3.52 1.19
C PHE A 249 -13.16 3.23 2.34
N LEU A 250 -11.97 2.71 2.04
CA LEU A 250 -10.93 2.46 3.04
C LEU A 250 -9.80 3.48 2.89
N THR A 251 -9.53 4.23 3.96
CA THR A 251 -8.33 5.07 4.09
C THR A 251 -7.31 4.32 4.94
N VAL A 252 -6.13 4.06 4.37
CA VAL A 252 -5.04 3.31 5.01
C VAL A 252 -3.79 4.18 5.08
N ARG A 253 -3.23 4.34 6.28
CA ARG A 253 -1.92 4.97 6.50
C ARG A 253 -0.86 3.87 6.56
N ALA A 254 0.06 3.87 5.62
CA ALA A 254 1.25 3.01 5.65
C ALA A 254 2.43 3.79 6.24
N THR A 255 3.23 3.12 7.06
CA THR A 255 4.43 3.69 7.68
C THR A 255 5.63 2.82 7.32
N ALA A 256 6.74 3.45 6.95
CA ALA A 256 8.01 2.79 6.68
C ALA A 256 9.11 3.37 7.58
N CYS A 257 10.00 2.50 8.04
CA CYS A 257 11.05 2.83 8.99
C CYS A 257 12.39 2.25 8.58
N LEU A 258 13.47 2.95 8.94
CA LEU A 258 14.84 2.45 8.82
C LEU A 258 15.20 1.50 9.97
N GLU A 259 14.67 1.75 11.16
CA GLU A 259 14.91 0.94 12.36
C GLU A 259 13.65 0.20 12.81
N LEU A 260 13.83 -0.99 13.38
CA LEU A 260 12.72 -1.83 13.84
C LEU A 260 11.94 -1.17 14.98
N ALA A 261 12.63 -0.41 15.86
CA ALA A 261 12.01 0.25 17.00
C ALA A 261 10.90 1.23 16.57
N ASP A 262 11.12 1.97 15.48
CA ASP A 262 10.19 2.98 14.97
C ASP A 262 8.92 2.37 14.33
N CYS A 263 9.03 1.12 13.88
CA CYS A 263 7.93 0.34 13.30
C CYS A 263 7.41 -0.75 14.26
N SER A 264 7.88 -0.79 15.50
CA SER A 264 7.39 -1.73 16.51
C SER A 264 5.99 -1.32 16.98
N LEU A 265 5.12 -2.31 17.17
CA LEU A 265 3.76 -2.10 17.68
C LEU A 265 3.78 -2.21 19.20
N ASP A 266 3.51 -1.11 19.88
CA ASP A 266 3.30 -1.09 21.32
C ASP A 266 1.80 -0.88 21.60
N CYS A 267 1.05 -1.98 21.57
CA CYS A 267 -0.39 -1.97 21.81
C CYS A 267 -0.68 -2.36 23.27
N PRO A 268 -0.96 -1.39 24.17
CA PRO A 268 -1.26 -1.71 25.55
C PRO A 268 -2.57 -2.50 25.63
N ALA A 269 -2.59 -3.54 26.46
CA ALA A 269 -3.77 -4.36 26.68
C ALA A 269 -4.92 -3.50 27.22
N GLY A 270 -5.98 -3.30 26.42
CA GLY A 270 -7.21 -2.63 26.85
C GLY A 270 -7.45 -1.21 26.32
N HIS A 271 -6.90 -0.82 25.16
CA HIS A 271 -7.28 0.44 24.51
C HIS A 271 -8.73 0.43 23.97
N VAL A 272 -9.70 0.70 24.85
CA VAL A 272 -11.06 1.09 24.47
C VAL A 272 -11.10 2.62 24.36
N ARG A 273 -10.76 3.17 23.19
CA ARG A 273 -11.05 4.58 22.90
C ARG A 273 -12.49 4.69 22.41
N ARG A 274 -13.40 5.02 23.34
CA ARG A 274 -14.82 5.31 23.09
C ARG A 274 -14.98 6.15 21.81
N ALA A 275 -15.68 5.60 20.82
CA ALA A 275 -15.97 6.26 19.54
C ALA A 275 -16.53 7.67 19.76
N ARG A 276 -15.68 8.69 19.60
CA ARG A 276 -16.11 10.09 19.65
C ARG A 276 -16.82 10.36 18.33
N ARG A 277 -18.11 10.70 18.38
CA ARG A 277 -18.83 11.27 17.22
C ARG A 277 -17.94 12.36 16.62
N SER A 278 -17.67 12.22 15.32
CA SER A 278 -16.81 13.08 14.50
C SER A 278 -16.88 14.54 14.95
N ALA A 279 -15.81 15.00 15.63
CA ALA A 279 -15.56 16.43 15.72
C ALA A 279 -15.04 16.85 14.35
N THR A 280 -15.77 17.78 13.75
CA THR A 280 -15.57 18.27 12.40
C THR A 280 -14.20 18.95 12.31
N ASP A 281 -13.15 18.20 11.94
CA ASP A 281 -11.92 18.79 11.40
C ASP A 281 -12.22 19.24 9.97
N ARG A 282 -12.83 20.43 9.87
CA ARG A 282 -12.86 21.21 8.64
C ARG A 282 -11.44 21.68 8.36
N ASN A 283 -10.71 20.89 7.59
CA ASN A 283 -9.71 21.44 6.67
C ASN A 283 -9.66 20.58 5.39
N ASN A 284 -9.83 21.28 4.28
CA ASN A 284 -10.07 20.78 2.94
C ASN A 284 -9.02 19.79 2.46
N THR A 285 -9.46 18.66 1.91
CA THR A 285 -8.95 18.11 0.64
C THR A 285 -10.02 17.19 0.05
N LEU A 286 -10.81 17.74 -0.86
CA LEU A 286 -11.72 17.05 -1.74
C LEU A 286 -11.12 17.21 -3.15
N GLU A 287 -10.33 16.25 -3.60
CA GLU A 287 -10.09 15.95 -5.03
C GLU A 287 -9.60 14.50 -5.15
N TRP A 288 -10.54 13.61 -5.48
CA TRP A 288 -10.41 12.16 -5.49
C TRP A 288 -9.73 11.62 -6.76
N ARG A 289 -8.82 10.65 -6.60
CA ARG A 289 -8.64 9.46 -7.45
C ARG A 289 -7.71 8.46 -6.74
N ASP A 290 -7.95 7.17 -7.00
CA ASP A 290 -7.34 5.96 -6.41
C ASP A 290 -7.76 5.54 -4.99
N ASP A 291 -9.05 5.64 -4.64
CA ASP A 291 -9.55 5.04 -3.38
C ASP A 291 -9.86 3.54 -3.55
N ILE A 292 -9.59 2.77 -2.48
CA ILE A 292 -10.07 1.40 -2.35
C ILE A 292 -11.56 1.46 -1.99
N ALA A 293 -12.41 1.41 -3.01
CA ALA A 293 -13.86 1.35 -2.88
C ALA A 293 -14.37 -0.08 -3.08
N LEU A 294 -15.34 -0.51 -2.27
CA LEU A 294 -16.02 -1.78 -2.43
C LEU A 294 -17.52 -1.66 -2.17
N ARG A 295 -18.31 -2.47 -2.87
CA ARG A 295 -19.73 -2.66 -2.61
C ARG A 295 -19.94 -3.95 -1.85
N VAL A 296 -20.75 -3.90 -0.80
CA VAL A 296 -21.11 -5.09 -0.03
C VAL A 296 -22.51 -5.52 -0.44
N VAL A 297 -22.63 -6.77 -0.89
CA VAL A 297 -23.91 -7.36 -1.32
C VAL A 297 -24.38 -8.40 -0.30
N LEU A 298 -25.68 -8.53 -0.13
CA LEU A 298 -26.24 -9.57 0.74
C LEU A 298 -26.04 -10.95 0.11
N PRO A 299 -25.82 -12.00 0.91
CA PRO A 299 -25.81 -13.36 0.40
C PRO A 299 -27.17 -13.64 -0.24
N LYS A 300 -27.16 -14.12 -1.49
CA LYS A 300 -28.38 -14.60 -2.13
C LYS A 300 -28.86 -15.83 -1.38
N TYR A 301 -29.79 -15.65 -0.45
CA TYR A 301 -30.60 -16.75 0.08
C TYR A 301 -31.45 -17.27 -1.06
N GLY A 302 -30.89 -18.22 -1.81
CA GLY A 302 -31.68 -19.08 -2.66
C GLY A 302 -32.71 -19.73 -1.74
N TRP A 303 -33.98 -19.34 -1.87
CA TRP A 303 -35.05 -20.22 -1.47
C TRP A 303 -34.80 -21.52 -2.23
N ARG A 304 -34.15 -22.48 -1.58
CA ARG A 304 -34.30 -23.87 -1.96
C ARG A 304 -35.78 -24.12 -1.77
N ALA A 305 -36.57 -23.92 -2.82
CA ALA A 305 -37.89 -24.52 -2.91
C ALA A 305 -37.67 -25.96 -2.45
N PRO A 306 -38.40 -26.45 -1.42
CA PRO A 306 -38.25 -27.83 -0.99
C PRO A 306 -38.41 -28.66 -2.26
N GLN A 307 -37.31 -29.31 -2.65
CA GLN A 307 -37.20 -30.06 -3.89
C GLN A 307 -38.34 -31.06 -3.83
N SER A 308 -39.41 -30.83 -4.59
CA SER A 308 -40.68 -31.55 -4.40
C SER A 308 -40.49 -33.00 -4.86
N TYR A 309 -40.00 -33.83 -3.96
CA TYR A 309 -39.89 -35.28 -4.10
C TYR A 309 -41.26 -35.89 -4.44
N TYR A 310 -42.34 -35.23 -4.04
CA TYR A 310 -43.71 -35.61 -4.36
C TYR A 310 -44.00 -35.64 -5.85
N LEU A 311 -43.42 -34.74 -6.66
CA LEU A 311 -43.67 -34.75 -8.11
C LEU A 311 -43.00 -35.96 -8.78
N GLY A 312 -41.82 -36.35 -8.31
CA GLY A 312 -41.13 -37.57 -8.74
C GLY A 312 -41.88 -38.84 -8.34
N PHE A 313 -42.38 -38.91 -7.10
CA PHE A 313 -43.20 -40.05 -6.64
C PHE A 313 -44.54 -40.14 -7.38
N PHE A 314 -45.20 -39.01 -7.66
CA PHE A 314 -46.44 -39.01 -8.44
C PHE A 314 -46.22 -39.49 -9.88
N LEU A 315 -45.16 -39.03 -10.55
CA LEU A 315 -44.84 -39.50 -11.89
C LEU A 315 -44.49 -40.99 -11.92
N ALA A 316 -43.72 -41.48 -10.95
CA ALA A 316 -43.40 -42.91 -10.83
C ALA A 316 -44.65 -43.76 -10.56
N ALA A 317 -45.55 -43.30 -9.68
CA ALA A 317 -46.81 -43.97 -9.38
C ALA A 317 -47.74 -44.03 -10.59
N CYS A 318 -47.84 -42.93 -11.38
CA CYS A 318 -48.62 -42.89 -12.60
C CYS A 318 -48.09 -43.87 -13.66
N VAL A 319 -46.76 -44.00 -13.81
CA VAL A 319 -46.15 -44.95 -14.74
C VAL A 319 -46.43 -46.40 -14.31
N LEU A 320 -46.33 -46.71 -13.02
CA LEU A 320 -46.68 -48.04 -12.50
C LEU A 320 -48.16 -48.39 -12.69
N LEU A 321 -49.06 -47.43 -12.48
CA LEU A 321 -50.49 -47.59 -12.75
C LEU A 321 -50.76 -47.84 -14.25
N ALA A 322 -50.12 -47.10 -15.14
CA ALA A 322 -50.28 -47.31 -16.58
C ALA A 322 -49.79 -48.71 -17.01
N LEU A 323 -48.66 -49.17 -16.49
CA LEU A 323 -48.11 -50.50 -16.79
C LEU A 323 -48.98 -51.64 -16.25
N THR A 324 -49.55 -51.49 -15.05
CA THR A 324 -50.48 -52.50 -14.48
C THR A 324 -51.79 -52.57 -15.25
N ILE A 325 -52.34 -51.42 -15.69
CA ILE A 325 -53.53 -51.40 -16.56
C ILE A 325 -53.23 -52.04 -17.91
N ALA A 326 -52.07 -51.77 -18.51
CA ALA A 326 -51.66 -52.40 -19.77
C ALA A 326 -51.47 -53.91 -19.64
N SER A 327 -50.87 -54.40 -18.54
CA SER A 327 -50.70 -55.84 -18.31
C SER A 327 -52.04 -56.55 -18.10
N LEU A 328 -52.97 -55.94 -17.36
CA LEU A 328 -54.33 -56.46 -17.19
C LEU A 328 -55.09 -56.50 -18.51
N TRP A 329 -54.92 -55.51 -19.38
CA TRP A 329 -55.46 -55.52 -20.74
C TRP A 329 -54.89 -56.65 -21.59
N LEU A 330 -53.58 -56.86 -21.56
CA LEU A 330 -52.92 -57.97 -22.28
C LEU A 330 -53.37 -59.35 -21.78
N ILE A 331 -53.54 -59.52 -20.46
CA ILE A 331 -54.09 -60.75 -19.87
C ILE A 331 -55.54 -60.96 -20.30
N LYS A 332 -56.36 -59.90 -20.32
CA LYS A 332 -57.77 -59.99 -20.73
C LYS A 332 -57.91 -60.35 -22.22
N VAL A 333 -57.09 -59.75 -23.10
CA VAL A 333 -57.07 -60.04 -24.53
C VAL A 333 -56.57 -61.47 -24.81
N SER A 334 -55.53 -61.93 -24.12
CA SER A 334 -55.03 -63.30 -24.26
C SER A 334 -55.99 -64.36 -23.70
N SER A 335 -56.73 -64.06 -22.62
CA SER A 335 -57.80 -64.96 -22.13
C SER A 335 -58.98 -65.03 -23.11
N ARG A 336 -59.35 -63.91 -23.75
CA ARG A 336 -60.41 -63.88 -24.78
C ARG A 336 -60.02 -64.65 -26.04
N GLN A 337 -58.74 -64.62 -26.43
CA GLN A 337 -58.22 -65.43 -27.55
C GLN A 337 -58.15 -66.93 -27.23
N ARG A 338 -58.07 -67.32 -25.95
CA ARG A 338 -58.14 -68.74 -25.55
C ARG A 338 -59.56 -69.30 -25.56
N THR A 339 -60.59 -68.48 -25.33
CA THR A 339 -62.00 -68.91 -25.37
C THR A 339 -62.62 -69.01 -26.77
N THR A 340 -61.92 -68.57 -27.83
CA THR A 340 -62.36 -68.70 -29.23
C THR A 340 -61.65 -69.83 -30.01
N ARG A 341 -60.82 -70.62 -29.33
CA ARG A 341 -60.22 -71.86 -29.84
C ARG A 341 -60.62 -73.05 -28.95
N THR A 342 -61.90 -73.38 -28.94
CA THR A 342 -62.45 -74.69 -28.56
C THR A 342 -63.71 -74.93 -29.35
#